data_AF-A0A4V1ANH5-F1
#
_entry.id   AF-A0A4V1ANH5-F1
#
_cell.length_a   1.000
_cell.length_b   1.000
_cell.length_c   1.000
_cell.angle_alpha   90.00
_cell.angle_beta   90.00
_cell.angle_gamma   90.00
#
_symmetry.space_group_name_H-M   'P 1'
#
loop_
_entity.id
_entity.type
_entity.pdbx_description
1 polymer ?
#
loop_
_entity_poly.entity_id
_entity_poly.type
_entity_poly.pdbx_seq_one_letter_code
_entity_poly.pdbx_strand_id
1 'polypeptide(L)'
;MNKHEDNKDEWLHKLDPQAQIESSRIHYFDDKFWSKLLKYSKKAGEKTVYTSLLLYFTAQNPAVPKSAKLTILGALGYLILPIDVMPDFIPVIGLVDDASIIAYALYQVLSHIDEPTKQRAHNKMNSWFGQPDENSEINDQLLPKR
;
A
#
# COMPACT_ATOMS: atom_id res chain seq x y z
N MET A 1 -41.12 -7.04 34.44
CA MET A 1 -40.88 -6.27 33.20
C MET A 1 -40.09 -5.03 33.60
N ASN A 2 -38.88 -4.71 33.16
CA ASN A 2 -37.90 -5.37 32.29
C ASN A 2 -36.53 -4.75 32.67
N LYS A 3 -35.53 -5.53 33.11
CA LYS A 3 -34.16 -5.05 33.41
C LYS A 3 -33.32 -4.81 32.14
N HIS A 4 -33.97 -4.55 31.00
CA HIS A 4 -33.37 -4.61 29.67
C HIS A 4 -33.21 -3.24 28.98
N GLU A 5 -33.67 -2.14 29.60
CA GLU A 5 -33.60 -0.80 28.98
C GLU A 5 -32.37 0.01 29.41
N ASP A 6 -31.86 -0.16 30.64
CA ASP A 6 -30.71 0.61 31.15
C ASP A 6 -29.33 0.27 30.52
N ASN A 7 -29.25 -0.78 29.68
CA ASN A 7 -28.01 -1.19 28.98
C ASN A 7 -27.92 -0.64 27.54
N LYS A 8 -28.99 0.02 27.04
CA LYS A 8 -28.98 0.53 25.66
C LYS A 8 -28.04 1.72 25.49
N ASP A 9 -28.06 2.63 26.46
CA ASP A 9 -27.25 3.84 26.44
C ASP A 9 -25.76 3.52 26.60
N GLU A 10 -25.42 2.48 27.37
CA GLU A 10 -24.05 1.99 27.51
C GLU A 10 -23.46 1.43 26.21
N TRP A 11 -24.27 0.74 25.37
CA TRP A 11 -23.80 0.30 24.06
C TRP A 11 -23.65 1.48 23.09
N LEU A 12 -24.56 2.45 23.14
CA LEU A 12 -24.59 3.58 22.19
C LEU A 12 -23.35 4.46 22.33
N HIS A 13 -22.85 4.64 23.55
CA HIS A 13 -21.60 5.37 23.80
C HIS A 13 -20.32 4.60 23.41
N LYS A 14 -20.40 3.29 23.16
CA LYS A 14 -19.28 2.46 22.66
C LYS A 14 -19.20 2.38 21.14
N LEU A 15 -20.27 2.77 20.43
CA LEU A 15 -20.30 2.86 18.98
C LEU A 15 -19.87 4.27 18.59
N ASP A 16 -18.58 4.49 18.34
CA ASP A 16 -18.16 5.62 17.50
C ASP A 16 -18.40 5.23 16.04
N PRO A 17 -19.47 5.71 15.38
CA PRO A 17 -19.79 5.30 14.04
C PRO A 17 -18.72 5.77 13.05
N GLN A 18 -18.00 6.86 13.35
CA GLN A 18 -16.93 7.36 12.49
C GLN A 18 -15.70 6.44 12.52
N ALA A 19 -15.28 5.99 13.70
CA ALA A 19 -14.20 5.01 13.83
C ALA A 19 -14.53 3.66 13.16
N GLN A 20 -15.79 3.21 13.23
CA GLN A 20 -16.24 2.00 12.55
C GLN A 20 -16.28 2.16 11.03
N ILE A 21 -16.76 3.29 10.51
CA ILE A 21 -16.79 3.61 9.08
C ILE A 21 -15.36 3.73 8.52
N GLU A 22 -14.44 4.33 9.28
CA GLU A 22 -13.05 4.49 8.85
C GLU A 22 -12.31 3.15 8.83
N SER A 23 -12.49 2.32 9.87
CA SER A 23 -11.88 0.98 9.94
C SER A 23 -12.38 0.05 8.83
N SER A 24 -13.68 0.10 8.52
CA SER A 24 -14.28 -0.69 7.44
C SER A 24 -13.90 -0.18 6.04
N ARG A 25 -13.74 1.14 5.85
CA ARG A 25 -13.22 1.74 4.61
C ARG A 25 -11.78 1.30 4.33
N ILE A 26 -10.91 1.31 5.35
CA ILE A 26 -9.51 0.90 5.22
C ILE A 26 -9.40 -0.57 4.85
N HIS A 27 -10.16 -1.44 5.53
CA HIS A 27 -10.18 -2.87 5.23
C HIS A 27 -10.65 -3.15 3.79
N TYR A 28 -11.71 -2.46 3.36
CA TYR A 28 -12.22 -2.57 2.00
C TYR A 28 -11.23 -2.10 0.93
N PHE A 29 -10.48 -1.02 1.21
CA PHE A 29 -9.42 -0.54 0.33
C PHE A 29 -8.30 -1.57 0.20
N ASP A 30 -7.89 -2.19 1.31
CA ASP A 30 -6.88 -3.23 1.34
C ASP A 30 -7.29 -4.44 0.48
N ASP A 31 -8.50 -4.96 0.67
CA ASP A 31 -8.99 -6.11 -0.11
C ASP A 31 -9.06 -5.83 -1.63
N LYS A 32 -9.46 -4.61 -2.00
CA LYS A 32 -9.43 -4.17 -3.40
C LYS A 32 -8.01 -4.06 -3.94
N PHE A 33 -7.09 -3.50 -3.15
CA PHE A 33 -5.68 -3.41 -3.50
C PHE A 33 -5.12 -4.81 -3.79
N TRP A 34 -5.31 -5.75 -2.84
CA TRP A 34 -4.81 -7.11 -2.94
C TRP A 34 -5.38 -7.86 -4.14
N SER A 35 -6.70 -7.81 -4.33
CA SER A 35 -7.36 -8.47 -5.45
C SER A 35 -6.92 -7.93 -6.82
N LYS A 36 -6.71 -6.62 -6.94
CA LYS A 36 -6.20 -6.00 -8.17
C LYS A 36 -4.74 -6.36 -8.42
N LEU A 37 -3.90 -6.26 -7.40
CA LEU A 37 -2.48 -6.61 -7.51
C LEU A 37 -2.30 -8.07 -7.92
N LEU A 38 -3.06 -8.99 -7.31
CA LEU A 38 -3.09 -10.41 -7.69
C LEU A 38 -3.61 -10.60 -9.12
N LYS A 39 -4.66 -9.90 -9.53
CA LYS A 39 -5.19 -9.98 -10.90
C LYS A 39 -4.16 -9.54 -11.94
N TYR A 40 -3.38 -8.50 -11.64
CA TYR A 40 -2.36 -7.97 -12.55
C TYR A 40 -1.00 -8.67 -12.44
N SER A 41 -0.78 -9.48 -11.40
CA SER A 41 0.49 -10.18 -11.15
C SER A 41 1.02 -10.94 -12.37
N LYS A 42 0.15 -11.65 -13.10
CA LYS A 42 0.51 -12.40 -14.31
C LYS A 42 1.08 -11.52 -15.43
N LYS A 43 0.69 -10.25 -15.50
CA LYS A 43 1.16 -9.29 -16.51
C LYS A 43 2.29 -8.41 -15.99
N ALA A 44 2.24 -8.04 -14.71
CA ALA A 44 3.17 -7.13 -14.07
C ALA A 44 4.50 -7.79 -13.69
N GLY A 45 4.52 -9.11 -13.49
CA GLY A 45 5.70 -9.86 -13.10
C GLY A 45 5.99 -9.78 -11.60
N GLU A 46 6.83 -10.71 -11.14
CA GLU A 46 7.14 -10.95 -9.73
C GLU A 46 7.73 -9.69 -9.04
N LYS A 47 8.69 -9.05 -9.70
CA LYS A 47 9.36 -7.84 -9.24
C LYS A 47 8.40 -6.68 -8.98
N THR A 48 7.44 -6.46 -9.88
CA THR A 48 6.47 -5.37 -9.76
C THR A 48 5.52 -5.61 -8.60
N VAL A 49 5.07 -6.86 -8.42
CA VAL A 49 4.23 -7.25 -7.29
C VAL A 49 4.98 -7.09 -5.98
N TYR A 50 6.24 -7.55 -5.92
CA TYR A 50 7.08 -7.40 -4.74
C TYR A 50 7.36 -5.93 -4.39
N THR A 51 7.67 -5.10 -5.38
CA THR A 51 7.88 -3.66 -5.19
C THR A 51 6.61 -2.99 -4.68
N SER A 52 5.44 -3.38 -5.19
CA SER A 52 4.14 -2.88 -4.72
C SER A 52 3.88 -3.26 -3.26
N LEU A 53 4.27 -4.48 -2.86
CA LEU A 53 4.18 -4.94 -1.47
C LEU A 53 5.09 -4.12 -0.53
N LEU A 54 6.34 -3.87 -0.95
CA LEU A 54 7.27 -3.04 -0.20
C LEU A 54 6.70 -1.64 0.01
N LEU A 55 6.29 -0.98 -1.07
CA LEU A 55 5.69 0.35 -1.03
C LEU A 55 4.47 0.38 -0.08
N TYR A 56 3.56 -0.57 -0.22
CA TYR A 56 2.37 -0.67 0.63
C TYR A 56 2.74 -0.78 2.12
N PHE A 57 3.68 -1.65 2.48
CA PHE A 57 4.10 -1.80 3.88
C PHE A 57 4.92 -0.61 4.38
N THR A 58 5.70 0.05 3.53
CA THR A 58 6.44 1.27 3.88
C THR A 58 5.48 2.42 4.17
N ALA A 59 4.39 2.57 3.41
CA ALA A 59 3.38 3.60 3.68
C ALA A 59 2.72 3.46 5.06
N GLN A 60 2.66 2.24 5.61
CA GLN A 60 2.11 1.99 6.95
C GLN A 60 3.09 2.35 8.07
N ASN A 61 4.39 2.45 7.79
CA ASN A 61 5.38 2.74 8.81
C ASN A 61 5.19 4.17 9.34
N PRO A 62 4.96 4.37 10.66
CA PRO A 62 4.74 5.69 11.25
C PRO A 62 5.96 6.61 11.14
N ALA A 63 7.17 6.06 11.01
CA ALA A 63 8.41 6.84 10.85
C ALA A 63 8.53 7.50 9.47
N VAL A 64 7.70 7.12 8.49
CA VAL A 64 7.76 7.65 7.13
C VAL A 64 7.07 9.02 7.07
N PRO A 65 7.72 10.07 6.52
CA PRO A 65 7.13 11.39 6.36
C PRO A 65 5.82 11.34 5.56
N LYS A 66 4.85 12.20 5.93
CA LYS A 66 3.54 12.25 5.26
C LYS A 66 3.64 12.52 3.75
N SER A 67 4.61 13.34 3.33
CA SER A 67 4.89 13.61 1.90
C SER A 67 5.31 12.33 1.16
N ALA A 68 6.23 11.56 1.72
CA ALA A 68 6.65 10.28 1.16
C ALA A 68 5.50 9.26 1.12
N LYS A 69 4.67 9.20 2.17
CA LYS A 69 3.44 8.37 2.15
C LYS A 69 2.50 8.76 1.02
N LEU A 70 2.30 10.06 0.80
CA LEU A 70 1.44 10.55 -0.28
C LEU A 70 1.98 10.13 -1.66
N THR A 71 3.30 10.22 -1.86
CA THR A 71 3.94 9.70 -3.08
C THR A 71 3.69 8.21 -3.25
N ILE A 72 3.91 7.41 -2.19
CA ILE A 72 3.69 5.97 -2.25
C ILE A 72 2.25 5.66 -2.65
N LEU A 73 1.28 6.32 -2.01
CA LEU A 73 -0.13 6.14 -2.32
C LEU A 73 -0.44 6.53 -3.78
N GLY A 74 0.17 7.59 -4.29
CA GLY A 74 0.07 7.96 -5.71
C GLY A 74 0.63 6.87 -6.65
N ALA A 75 1.82 6.35 -6.35
CA ALA A 75 2.46 5.29 -7.14
C ALA A 75 1.65 3.98 -7.11
N LEU A 76 1.16 3.57 -5.94
CA LEU A 76 0.30 2.39 -5.78
C LEU A 76 -1.06 2.58 -6.46
N GLY A 77 -1.63 3.78 -6.36
CA GLY A 77 -2.85 4.18 -7.05
C GLY A 77 -2.69 4.04 -8.57
N TYR A 78 -1.59 4.56 -9.12
CA TYR A 78 -1.25 4.43 -10.54
C TYR A 78 -1.10 2.95 -10.98
N LEU A 79 -0.52 2.11 -10.13
CA LEU A 79 -0.28 0.69 -10.44
C LEU A 79 -1.56 -0.15 -10.45
N ILE A 80 -2.55 0.19 -9.62
CA ILE A 80 -3.77 -0.62 -9.42
C ILE A 80 -4.97 -0.10 -10.18
N LEU A 81 -5.04 1.22 -10.39
CA LEU A 81 -6.08 1.80 -11.22
C LEU A 81 -5.81 1.41 -12.68
N PRO A 82 -6.84 0.98 -13.45
CA PRO A 82 -6.70 0.94 -14.90
C PRO A 82 -6.36 2.36 -15.38
N ILE A 83 -5.45 2.46 -16.34
CA ILE A 83 -4.69 3.63 -16.83
C ILE A 83 -5.53 4.90 -17.16
N ASP A 84 -6.85 4.87 -17.05
CA ASP A 84 -7.78 5.86 -17.63
C ASP A 84 -8.28 6.95 -16.65
N VAL A 85 -7.55 7.26 -15.57
CA VAL A 85 -7.92 8.34 -14.62
C VAL A 85 -6.79 9.35 -14.40
N MET A 86 -5.91 9.53 -15.39
CA MET A 86 -5.23 10.81 -15.57
C MET A 86 -5.91 11.54 -16.74
N PRO A 87 -7.08 12.17 -16.54
CA PRO A 87 -7.47 13.23 -17.43
C PRO A 87 -6.42 14.35 -17.27
N ASP A 88 -6.09 15.03 -18.37
CA ASP A 88 -5.00 16.01 -18.58
C ASP A 88 -5.02 17.26 -17.66
N PHE A 89 -5.30 17.12 -16.36
CA PHE A 89 -5.58 18.17 -15.39
C PHE A 89 -4.47 18.37 -14.34
N ILE A 90 -3.21 18.07 -14.65
CA ILE A 90 -2.08 18.63 -13.88
C ILE A 90 -1.45 19.80 -14.66
N PRO A 91 -2.09 20.99 -14.72
CA PRO A 91 -1.50 22.17 -15.34
C PRO A 91 -0.53 22.90 -14.38
N VAL A 92 0.43 22.21 -13.75
CA VAL A 92 1.22 22.84 -12.65
C VAL A 92 2.75 22.71 -12.71
N ILE A 93 3.40 21.87 -13.52
CA ILE A 93 4.87 21.71 -13.37
C ILE A 93 5.62 21.72 -14.70
N GLY A 94 5.71 22.90 -15.32
CA GLY A 94 6.55 23.14 -16.50
C GLY A 94 8.05 23.30 -16.23
N LEU A 95 8.60 22.81 -15.10
CA LEU A 95 10.01 23.04 -14.73
C LEU A 95 10.76 21.84 -14.13
N VAL A 96 10.12 20.67 -13.97
CA VAL A 96 10.80 19.46 -13.50
C VAL A 96 10.32 18.30 -14.35
N ASP A 97 11.21 17.67 -15.10
CA ASP A 97 10.90 16.51 -15.95
C ASP A 97 10.19 15.41 -15.15
N ASP A 98 9.04 14.91 -15.60
CA ASP A 98 8.08 14.10 -14.81
C ASP A 98 8.69 12.83 -14.21
N ALA A 99 9.70 12.28 -14.88
CA ALA A 99 10.45 11.13 -14.40
C ALA A 99 11.32 11.47 -13.16
N SER A 100 11.84 12.69 -13.06
CA SER A 100 12.73 13.10 -11.96
C SER A 100 12.01 13.26 -10.63
N ILE A 101 10.80 13.82 -10.61
CA ILE A 101 10.01 13.94 -9.37
C ILE A 101 9.64 12.56 -8.86
N ILE A 102 9.15 11.70 -9.76
CA ILE A 102 8.77 10.33 -9.42
C ILE A 102 10.01 9.54 -8.97
N ALA A 103 11.14 9.63 -9.69
CA ALA A 103 12.39 8.97 -9.32
C ALA A 103 12.97 9.48 -7.99
N TYR A 104 12.96 10.79 -7.75
CA TYR A 104 13.39 11.37 -6.49
C TYR A 104 12.51 10.91 -5.34
N ALA A 105 11.19 10.86 -5.56
CA ALA A 105 10.27 10.43 -4.53
C ALA A 105 10.36 8.91 -4.29
N LEU A 106 10.56 8.09 -5.32
CA LEU A 106 10.92 6.67 -5.18
C LEU A 106 12.22 6.50 -4.41
N TYR A 107 13.26 7.28 -4.73
CA TYR A 107 14.55 7.26 -4.03
C TYR A 107 14.39 7.61 -2.55
N GLN A 108 13.59 8.64 -2.23
CA GLN A 108 13.25 8.98 -0.86
C GLN A 108 12.53 7.84 -0.15
N VAL A 109 11.64 7.10 -0.82
CA VAL A 109 10.95 5.96 -0.21
C VAL A 109 11.90 4.79 0.03
N LEU A 110 12.85 4.52 -0.87
CA LEU A 110 13.83 3.43 -0.73
C LEU A 110 14.61 3.52 0.59
N SER A 111 14.98 4.72 1.04
CA SER A 111 15.70 4.92 2.32
C SER A 111 14.84 4.61 3.55
N HIS A 112 13.52 4.49 3.40
CA HIS A 112 12.58 4.16 4.47
C HIS A 112 12.14 2.68 4.45
N ILE A 113 12.63 1.88 3.50
CA ILE A 113 12.37 0.44 3.48
C ILE A 113 13.26 -0.22 4.52
N ASP A 114 12.67 -0.49 5.69
CA ASP A 114 13.31 -1.19 6.79
C ASP A 114 13.18 -2.72 6.67
N GLU A 115 14.01 -3.44 7.42
CA GLU A 115 13.99 -4.91 7.42
C GLU A 115 12.61 -5.50 7.79
N PRO A 116 11.86 -4.97 8.77
CA PRO A 116 10.48 -5.41 9.03
C PRO A 116 9.58 -5.30 7.80
N THR A 117 9.67 -4.22 7.02
CA THR A 117 8.91 -4.06 5.77
C THR A 117 9.29 -5.13 4.75
N LYS A 118 10.60 -5.38 4.56
CA LYS A 118 11.08 -6.42 3.63
C LYS A 118 10.58 -7.81 4.02
N GLN A 119 10.60 -8.13 5.31
CA GLN A 119 10.06 -9.40 5.83
C GLN A 119 8.56 -9.53 5.58
N ARG A 120 7.77 -8.46 5.83
CA ARG A 120 6.32 -8.46 5.57
C ARG A 120 6.01 -8.65 4.09
N ALA A 121 6.74 -7.94 3.22
CA ALA A 121 6.60 -8.07 1.77
C ALA A 121 6.95 -9.49 1.30
N HIS A 122 8.08 -10.02 1.76
CA HIS A 122 8.54 -11.37 1.43
C HIS A 122 7.57 -12.45 1.91
N ASN A 123 7.11 -12.38 3.16
CA ASN A 123 6.14 -13.34 3.70
C ASN A 123 4.80 -13.30 2.94
N LYS A 124 4.35 -12.10 2.56
CA LYS A 124 3.12 -11.95 1.77
C LYS A 124 3.29 -12.51 0.36
N MET A 125 4.42 -12.25 -0.27
CA MET A 125 4.78 -12.81 -1.57
C MET A 125 4.78 -14.34 -1.53
N ASN A 126 5.43 -14.91 -0.52
CA ASN A 126 5.50 -16.35 -0.29
C ASN A 126 4.12 -16.98 -0.11
N SER A 127 3.22 -16.30 0.59
CA SER A 127 1.85 -16.78 0.79
C SER A 127 1.03 -16.82 -0.49
N TRP A 128 1.37 -16.03 -1.50
CA TRP A 128 0.62 -15.89 -2.75
C TRP A 128 1.19 -16.72 -3.90
N PHE A 129 2.51 -16.78 -4.02
CA PHE A 129 3.19 -17.38 -5.17
C PHE A 129 4.10 -18.55 -4.79
N GLY A 130 4.28 -18.83 -3.49
CA GLY A 130 5.33 -19.73 -3.02
C GLY A 130 6.68 -19.03 -2.91
N GLN A 131 7.76 -19.77 -2.66
CA GLN A 131 9.09 -19.17 -2.61
C GLN A 131 9.41 -18.54 -3.98
N PRO A 132 9.88 -17.28 -4.00
CA PRO A 132 10.43 -16.65 -5.19
C PRO A 132 11.36 -17.62 -5.91
N ASP A 133 11.24 -17.69 -7.23
CA ASP A 133 12.22 -18.43 -8.02
C ASP A 133 13.61 -17.85 -7.71
N GLU A 134 14.62 -18.71 -7.60
CA GLU A 134 16.02 -18.27 -7.45
C GLU A 134 16.45 -17.38 -8.63
N ASN A 135 15.73 -17.46 -9.76
CA ASN A 135 15.84 -16.59 -10.93
C ASN A 135 14.93 -15.34 -10.90
N SER A 136 14.26 -15.03 -9.79
CA SER A 136 13.40 -13.84 -9.69
C SER A 136 14.22 -12.56 -9.91
N GLU A 137 13.72 -11.63 -10.72
CA GLU A 137 14.40 -10.34 -11.00
C GLU A 137 14.33 -9.34 -9.82
N ILE A 138 14.01 -9.82 -8.62
CA ILE A 138 13.93 -9.00 -7.42
C ILE A 138 15.36 -8.62 -7.02
N ASN A 139 15.61 -7.33 -6.81
CA ASN A 139 16.92 -6.86 -6.38
C ASN A 139 17.25 -7.40 -4.97
N ASP A 140 18.37 -8.11 -4.83
CA ASP A 140 18.86 -8.68 -3.56
C ASP A 140 18.90 -7.68 -2.40
N GLN A 141 19.14 -6.40 -2.66
CA GLN A 141 19.19 -5.36 -1.62
C GLN A 141 17.81 -5.11 -0.98
N LEU A 142 16.75 -5.43 -1.70
CA LEU A 142 15.36 -5.30 -1.25
C LEU A 142 14.85 -6.56 -0.57
N LEU A 143 15.57 -7.69 -0.69
CA LEU A 143 15.26 -8.90 0.05
C LEU A 143 15.61 -8.74 1.53
N PRO A 144 14.85 -9.40 2.43
CA PRO A 144 15.22 -9.44 3.84
C PRO A 144 16.59 -10.12 4.01
N LYS A 145 17.40 -9.60 4.93
CA LYS A 145 18.68 -10.25 5.26
C LYS A 145 18.41 -11.65 5.83
N ARG A 146 19.17 -12.64 5.35
CA ARG A 146 19.16 -14.03 5.84
C ARG A 146 19.70 -14.13 7.27
#